data_AF-A0A820LBG6-F1
#
_entry.id   AF-A0A820LBG6-F1
#
_cell.length_a   1.000
_cell.length_b   1.000
_cell.length_c   1.000
_cell.angle_alpha   90.00
_cell.angle_beta   90.00
_cell.angle_gamma   90.00
#
_symmetry.space_group_name_H-M   'P 1'
#
loop_
_entity.id
_entity.type
_entity.pdbx_description
1 polymer ?
#
loop_
_entity_poly.entity_id
_entity_poly.type
_entity_poly.pdbx_seq_one_letter_code
_entity_poly.pdbx_strand_id
1 'polypeptide(L)' 'PFLNQIPTIKNPLQNIIQLKDNDIRFSNRIIKAKNRQERYKKGYVLLEGKRLIADAIQAGADLLTIFTTDQQILD' A
#
# COMPACT_ATOMS: atom_id res chain seq x y z
N PRO A 1 -16.34 7.85 -27.93
CA PRO A 1 -15.57 6.64 -27.57
C PRO A 1 -14.48 6.96 -26.53
N PHE A 2 -14.88 7.05 -25.26
CA PHE A 2 -14.00 7.38 -24.11
C PHE A 2 -13.41 6.14 -23.42
N LEU A 3 -13.55 4.96 -24.02
CA LEU A 3 -13.18 3.67 -23.40
C LEU A 3 -11.73 3.22 -23.65
N ASN A 4 -10.88 4.05 -24.25
CA ASN A 4 -9.54 3.62 -24.68
C ASN A 4 -8.37 4.21 -23.88
N GLN A 5 -8.58 4.60 -22.63
CA GLN A 5 -7.47 5.00 -21.74
C GLN A 5 -7.74 4.55 -20.31
N ILE A 6 -7.89 3.24 -20.09
CA ILE A 6 -7.66 2.69 -18.75
C ILE A 6 -6.15 2.70 -18.59
N PRO A 7 -5.56 3.54 -17.71
CA PRO A 7 -4.14 3.50 -17.46
C PRO A 7 -3.79 2.07 -17.04
N THR A 8 -2.84 1.47 -17.74
CA THR A 8 -2.31 0.14 -17.47
C THR A 8 -2.12 0.00 -15.97
N ILE A 9 -2.97 -0.80 -15.32
CA ILE A 9 -2.98 -1.00 -13.88
C ILE A 9 -1.56 -1.41 -13.52
N LYS A 10 -0.80 -0.52 -12.85
CA LYS A 10 0.52 -0.85 -12.32
C LYS A 10 0.30 -2.11 -11.48
N ASN A 11 0.95 -3.21 -11.86
CA ASN A 11 0.75 -4.49 -11.18
C ASN A 11 0.92 -4.26 -9.66
N PRO A 12 -0.16 -4.35 -8.87
CA PRO A 12 -0.14 -3.94 -7.46
C PRO A 12 0.82 -4.80 -6.63
N LEU A 13 1.19 -5.97 -7.15
CA LEU A 13 2.14 -6.90 -6.53
C LEU A 13 3.60 -6.40 -6.57
N GLN A 14 3.94 -5.42 -7.43
CA GLN A 14 5.31 -4.91 -7.53
C GLN A 14 5.78 -4.14 -6.28
N ASN A 15 4.83 -3.70 -5.43
CA ASN A 15 5.11 -2.86 -4.28
C ASN A 15 4.96 -3.60 -2.94
N ILE A 16 5.03 -4.93 -2.95
CA ILE A 16 4.99 -5.77 -1.76
C ILE A 16 6.40 -5.92 -1.18
N ILE A 17 6.55 -5.59 0.11
CA ILE A 17 7.80 -5.78 0.87
C ILE A 17 7.52 -6.76 2.01
N GLN A 18 8.14 -7.94 1.93
CA GLN A 18 8.20 -8.86 3.06
C GLN A 18 9.17 -8.33 4.11
N LEU A 19 8.66 -8.18 5.32
CA LEU A 19 9.42 -7.71 6.47
C LEU A 19 10.32 -8.80 7.01
N LYS A 20 11.49 -8.39 7.48
CA LYS A 20 12.39 -9.18 8.30
C LYS A 20 12.38 -8.62 9.72
N ASP A 21 12.91 -9.39 10.67
CA ASP A 21 13.12 -8.91 12.02
C ASP A 21 13.95 -7.62 12.01
N ASN A 22 13.47 -6.62 12.75
CA ASN A 22 14.09 -5.31 12.86
C ASN A 22 14.30 -4.56 11.53
N ASP A 23 13.39 -4.72 10.56
CA ASP A 23 13.49 -4.02 9.28
C ASP A 23 13.38 -2.48 9.44
N ILE A 24 14.53 -1.80 9.35
CA ILE A 24 14.64 -0.35 9.48
C ILE A 24 13.82 0.38 8.41
N ARG A 25 13.61 -0.22 7.23
CA ARG A 25 12.81 0.37 6.14
C ARG A 25 11.36 0.51 6.55
N PHE A 26 10.86 -0.48 7.29
CA PHE A 26 9.52 -0.45 7.87
C PHE A 26 9.43 0.60 8.97
N SER A 27 10.32 0.56 9.97
CA SER A 27 10.31 1.48 11.11
C SER A 27 10.28 2.95 10.67
N ASN A 28 11.12 3.33 9.71
CA ASN A 28 11.16 4.71 9.21
C ASN A 28 9.90 5.12 8.43
N ARG A 29 9.31 4.20 7.67
CA ARG A 29 8.12 4.47 6.86
C ARG A 29 6.85 4.47 7.71
N ILE A 30 6.72 3.55 8.67
CA ILE A 30 5.53 3.44 9.52
C ILE A 30 5.43 4.64 10.46
N ILE A 31 6.54 5.15 11.00
CA ILE A 31 6.54 6.39 11.81
C ILE A 31 5.97 7.56 11.01
N LYS A 32 6.42 7.72 9.76
CA LYS A 32 5.92 8.76 8.85
C LYS A 32 4.47 8.53 8.43
N ALA A 33 4.05 7.28 8.29
CA ALA A 33 2.68 6.92 7.94
C ALA A 33 1.70 7.13 9.11
N LYS A 34 2.14 6.92 10.35
CA LYS A 34 1.33 7.16 11.55
C LYS A 34 1.19 8.65 11.87
N ASN A 35 2.16 9.49 11.48
CA ASN A 35 2.04 10.93 11.63
C ASN A 35 0.94 11.50 10.73
N ARG A 36 -0.11 12.06 11.36
CA ARG A 36 -1.26 12.67 10.66
C ARG A 36 -0.85 13.84 9.78
N GLN A 37 -0.08 14.80 10.30
CA GLN A 37 0.29 15.99 9.54
C GLN A 37 1.08 15.62 8.27
N GLU A 38 2.00 14.66 8.40
CA GLU A 38 2.80 14.17 7.27
C GLU A 38 1.93 13.45 6.23
N ARG A 39 0.94 12.64 6.65
CA ARG A 39 -0.04 12.01 5.75
C ARG A 39 -0.82 13.02 4.93
N TYR A 40 -1.36 14.05 5.57
CA TYR A 40 -2.15 15.08 4.89
C TYR A 40 -1.29 15.89 3.92
N LYS A 41 -0.06 16.24 4.33
CA LYS A 41 0.89 16.97 3.47
C LYS A 41 1.24 16.18 2.20
N LYS A 42 1.38 14.86 2.31
CA LYS A 42 1.81 13.99 1.21
C LYS A 42 0.67 13.28 0.47
N GLY A 43 -0.56 13.40 0.94
CA GLY A 43 -1.75 12.87 0.28
C GLY A 43 -1.89 11.34 0.31
N TYR A 44 -1.22 10.63 1.24
CA TYR A 44 -1.39 9.19 1.38
C TYR A 44 -2.21 8.79 2.61
N VAL A 45 -2.90 7.66 2.49
CA VAL A 45 -3.66 7.02 3.56
C VAL A 45 -2.88 5.81 4.08
N LEU A 46 -2.87 5.63 5.40
CA LEU A 46 -2.38 4.41 6.02
C LEU A 46 -3.59 3.49 6.22
N LEU A 47 -3.52 2.27 5.68
CA LEU A 47 -4.50 1.21 5.90
C LEU A 47 -3.82 0.08 6.66
N GLU A 48 -4.50 -0.44 7.68
CA GLU A 48 -4.07 -1.61 8.45
C GLU A 48 -5.22 -2.63 8.43
N GLY A 49 -4.91 -3.91 8.18
CA GLY A 49 -5.88 -5.01 8.12
C GLY A 49 -6.18 -5.54 6.71
N LYS A 50 -6.18 -6.87 6.54
CA LYS A 50 -6.30 -7.57 5.24
C LYS A 50 -7.55 -7.15 4.45
N ARG A 51 -8.72 -7.13 5.08
CA ARG A 51 -9.99 -6.80 4.41
C ARG A 51 -10.02 -5.37 3.88
N LEU A 52 -9.60 -4.40 4.69
CA LEU A 52 -9.59 -2.99 4.29
C LEU A 52 -8.60 -2.73 3.15
N ILE A 53 -7.44 -3.39 3.19
CA ILE A 53 -6.44 -3.33 2.11
C ILE A 53 -7.02 -3.94 0.83
N ALA A 54 -7.68 -5.11 0.92
CA ALA A 54 -8.32 -5.75 -0.23
C ALA A 54 -9.43 -4.89 -0.83
N ASP A 55 -10.31 -4.31 -0.01
CA ASP A 55 -11.39 -3.42 -0.46
C ASP A 55 -10.81 -2.19 -1.19
N ALA A 56 -9.72 -1.60 -0.68
CA ALA A 56 -9.05 -0.47 -1.32
C ALA A 56 -8.42 -0.85 -2.68
N ILE A 57 -7.78 -2.02 -2.77
CA ILE A 57 -7.22 -2.53 -4.03
C ILE A 57 -8.35 -2.78 -5.04
N GLN A 58 -9.45 -3.41 -4.62
CA GLN A 58 -10.61 -3.67 -5.48
C GLN A 58 -11.29 -2.38 -5.95
N ALA A 59 -11.32 -1.35 -5.11
CA ALA A 59 -11.82 -0.01 -5.46
C ALA A 59 -10.90 0.77 -6.41
N GLY A 60 -9.71 0.22 -6.75
CA GLY A 60 -8.76 0.85 -7.66
C GLY A 60 -7.85 1.90 -7.01
N ALA A 61 -7.63 1.80 -5.70
CA ALA A 61 -6.69 2.70 -5.03
C ALA A 61 -5.26 2.50 -5.54
N ASP A 62 -4.54 3.60 -5.77
CA ASP A 62 -3.13 3.58 -6.14
C ASP A 62 -2.26 3.11 -4.97
N LEU A 63 -1.81 1.86 -5.06
CA LEU A 63 -1.03 1.23 -4.01
C LEU A 63 0.43 1.70 -4.03
N LEU A 64 0.84 2.43 -2.99
CA LEU A 64 2.23 2.88 -2.85
C LEU A 64 3.17 1.76 -2.37
N THR A 65 2.83 1.08 -1.27
CA THR A 65 3.65 0.01 -0.68
C THR A 65 2.79 -0.85 0.26
N ILE A 66 2.90 -2.18 0.15
CA ILE A 66 2.38 -3.13 1.15
C ILE A 66 3.55 -3.69 1.94
N PHE A 67 3.41 -3.71 3.26
CA PHE A 67 4.31 -4.43 4.13
C PHE A 67 3.60 -5.65 4.68
N THR A 68 4.27 -6.79 4.67
CA THR A 68 3.73 -8.05 5.21
C THR A 68 4.78 -8.79 6.01
N THR A 69 4.35 -9.56 7.00
CA THR A 69 5.14 -10.64 7.60
C THR A 69 4.90 -11.96 6.89
N ASP A 70 3.70 -12.14 6.33
CA ASP A 70 3.24 -13.37 5.73
C ASP A 70 3.70 -13.48 4.27
N GLN A 71 4.11 -14.67 3.88
CA GLN A 71 4.58 -14.95 2.53
C GLN A 71 3.43 -14.99 1.49
N GLN A 72 2.19 -15.18 1.96
CA GLN A 72 0.96 -15.21 1.17
C GLN A 72 0.01 -14.09 1.62
N ILE A 73 -0.07 -13.00 0.86
CA ILE A 73 -0.86 -11.81 1.25
C ILE A 73 -2.26 -11.81 0.59
N LEU A 74 -2.40 -12.51 -0.53
CA LEU A 74 -3.52 -12.33 -1.47
C LEU A 74 -4.11 -13.65 -1.96
N ASP A 75 -4.22 -14.62 -1.06
CA ASP A 75 -5.16 -15.74 -1.20
C ASP A 75 -6.55 -15.35 -0.69
#